data_AF-A0A0C2ZV98-F1
#
_entry.id   AF-A0A0C2ZV98-F1
#
_cell.length_a   1.000
_cell.length_b   1.000
_cell.length_c   1.000
_cell.angle_alpha   90.00
_cell.angle_beta   90.00
_cell.angle_gamma   90.00
#
_symmetry.space_group_name_H-M   'P 1'
#
loop_
_entity.id
_entity.type
_entity.pdbx_description
1 polymer ?
#
loop_
_entity_poly.entity_id
_entity_poly.type
_entity_poly.pdbx_seq_one_letter_code
_entity_poly.pdbx_strand_id
1 'polypeptide(L)' 'MLLQLEPRQTNGHDCGIWVLAQMAAILRGYDLTDVKEDNIHHFRHFLLILIHCIVGPA' A
#
# COMPACT_ATOMS: atom_id res chain seq x y z
N MET A 1 -17.06 5.34 2.46
CA MET A 1 -16.55 4.20 1.65
C MET A 1 -16.86 4.49 0.19
N LEU A 2 -15.96 5.18 -0.51
CA LEU A 2 -16.06 5.35 -1.96
C LEU A 2 -15.70 4.01 -2.60
N LEU A 3 -16.68 3.33 -3.19
CA LEU A 3 -16.42 2.19 -4.05
C LEU A 3 -15.68 2.72 -5.28
N GLN A 4 -14.39 2.39 -5.39
CA GLN A 4 -13.65 2.60 -6.62
C GLN A 4 -14.31 1.76 -7.71
N LEU A 5 -14.94 2.42 -8.69
CA LEU A 5 -15.69 1.78 -9.76
C LEU A 5 -14.77 1.12 -10.80
N GLU A 6 -13.52 1.59 -10.88
CA GLU A 6 -12.49 1.12 -11.80
C GLU A 6 -11.36 0.41 -11.05
N PRO A 7 -10.77 -0.65 -11.63
CA PRO A 7 -9.62 -1.33 -11.05
C PRO A 7 -8.42 -0.38 -11.02
N ARG A 8 -7.97 -0.04 -9.80
CA ARG A 8 -6.79 0.79 -9.58
C ARG A 8 -5.47 0.07 -9.89
N GLN A 9 -5.53 -1.25 -9.98
CA GLN A 9 -4.42 -2.13 -10.26
C GLN A 9 -4.66 -2.83 -11.60
N THR A 10 -3.68 -2.80 -12.47
CA THR A 10 -3.69 -3.48 -13.76
C THR A 10 -2.75 -4.69 -13.78
N ASN A 11 -1.73 -4.72 -12.92
CA ASN A 11 -0.86 -5.88 -12.76
C ASN A 11 -1.50 -6.99 -11.90
N GLY A 12 -0.97 -8.21 -11.96
CA GLY A 12 -1.55 -9.36 -11.23
C GLY A 12 -1.00 -9.62 -9.81
N HIS A 13 -0.15 -8.77 -9.23
CA HIS A 13 0.69 -9.19 -8.10
C HIS A 13 0.86 -8.21 -6.93
N ASP A 14 0.39 -6.96 -7.01
CA ASP A 14 0.43 -6.05 -5.85
C ASP A 14 -0.93 -5.66 -5.24
N CYS A 15 -1.92 -6.54 -5.40
CA CYS A 15 -3.23 -6.42 -4.74
C CYS A 15 -3.13 -6.36 -3.22
N GLY A 16 -2.26 -7.19 -2.61
CA GLY A 16 -1.97 -7.10 -1.19
C GLY A 16 -1.37 -5.75 -0.80
N ILE A 17 -0.52 -5.17 -1.64
CA ILE A 17 0.13 -3.86 -1.37
C ILE A 17 -0.89 -2.73 -1.43
N TRP A 18 -1.86 -2.78 -2.37
CA TRP A 18 -2.97 -1.84 -2.43
C TRP A 18 -3.85 -1.87 -1.18
N VAL A 19 -4.16 -3.06 -0.68
CA VAL A 19 -4.90 -3.22 0.58
C VAL A 19 -4.12 -2.60 1.73
N LEU A 20 -2.81 -2.86 1.84
CA LEU A 20 -1.96 -2.28 2.88
C LEU A 20 -1.85 -0.75 2.77
N ALA A 21 -1.75 -0.21 1.55
CA ALA A 21 -1.72 1.23 1.33
C ALA A 21 -3.03 1.90 1.77
N GLN A 22 -4.17 1.29 1.46
CA GLN A 22 -5.48 1.79 1.88
C GLN A 22 -5.70 1.67 3.39
N MET A 23 -5.28 0.57 4.02
CA MET A 23 -5.30 0.43 5.48
C MET A 23 -4.43 1.50 6.15
N ALA A 24 -3.22 1.74 5.65
CA ALA A 24 -2.33 2.77 6.18
C ALA A 24 -2.92 4.19 6.05
N ALA A 25 -3.67 4.48 4.97
CA ALA A 25 -4.37 5.75 4.82
C ALA A 25 -5.47 5.92 5.88
N ILE A 26 -6.32 4.90 6.06
CA ILE A 26 -7.40 4.89 7.05
C ILE A 26 -6.86 5.07 8.47
N LEU A 27 -5.80 4.33 8.83
CA LEU A 27 -5.18 4.42 10.15
C LEU A 27 -4.56 5.80 10.44
N ARG A 28 -4.25 6.58 9.39
CA ARG A 28 -3.76 7.96 9.51
C ARG A 28 -4.87 9.00 9.46
N GLY A 29 -6.14 8.59 9.40
CA GLY A 29 -7.30 9.48 9.36
C GLY A 29 -7.70 9.96 7.95
N TYR A 30 -7.21 9.31 6.89
CA TYR A 30 -7.60 9.61 5.52
C TYR A 30 -8.61 8.59 4.98
N ASP A 31 -9.52 9.03 4.11
CA ASP A 31 -10.53 8.13 3.52
C ASP A 31 -9.94 7.20 2.45
N LEU A 32 -8.97 7.68 1.66
CA LEU A 32 -8.41 6.96 0.52
C LEU A 32 -6.90 7.17 0.44
N THR A 33 -6.19 6.14 -0.02
CA THR A 33 -4.80 6.32 -0.47
C THR A 33 -4.75 7.15 -1.76
N ASP A 34 -3.74 8.00 -1.92
CA ASP A 34 -3.41 8.70 -3.18
C ASP A 34 -2.26 8.03 -3.95
N VAL A 35 -1.84 6.82 -3.54
CA VAL A 35 -0.83 6.04 -4.26
C VAL A 35 -1.32 5.75 -5.68
N LYS A 36 -0.53 6.06 -6.69
CA LYS A 36 -0.79 5.70 -8.09
C LYS A 36 -0.13 4.37 -8.42
N GLU A 37 -0.64 3.64 -9.42
CA GLU A 37 -0.05 2.35 -9.79
C GLU A 37 1.43 2.48 -10.14
N ASP A 38 1.81 3.51 -10.89
CA ASP A 38 3.22 3.82 -11.19
C ASP A 38 4.09 4.01 -9.94
N ASN A 39 3.50 4.33 -8.79
CA ASN A 39 4.19 4.58 -7.52
C ASN A 39 4.02 3.46 -6.48
N ILE A 40 3.23 2.42 -6.77
CA ILE A 40 2.94 1.34 -5.79
C ILE A 40 4.21 0.60 -5.38
N HIS A 41 5.19 0.52 -6.28
CA HIS A 41 6.49 -0.10 -6.03
C HIS A 41 7.30 0.62 -4.94
N HIS A 42 7.18 1.95 -4.82
CA HIS A 42 7.80 2.71 -3.73
C HIS A 42 7.18 2.33 -2.38
N PHE A 43 5.86 2.16 -2.32
CA PHE A 43 5.18 1.72 -1.10
C PHE A 43 5.57 0.29 -0.72
N ARG A 44 5.69 -0.60 -1.71
CA ARG A 44 6.22 -1.96 -1.53
C ARG A 44 7.64 -1.93 -0.94
N HIS A 45 8.52 -1.10 -1.49
CA HIS A 45 9.89 -0.96 -0.99
C HIS A 45 9.93 -0.40 0.45
N PHE A 46 9.09 0.59 0.75
CA PHE A 46 8.95 1.12 2.10
C PHE A 46 8.54 0.04 3.11
N LEU A 47 7.55 -0.80 2.77
CA LEU A 47 7.14 -1.93 3.63
C LEU A 47 8.28 -2.93 3.85
N LEU A 48 9.07 -3.24 2.81
CA LEU A 48 10.22 -4.14 2.94
C LEU A 48 11.27 -3.59 3.91
N ILE A 49 11.58 -2.29 3.83
CA ILE A 49 12.48 -1.63 4.79
C ILE A 49 11.93 -1.75 6.21
N LEU A 50 10.64 -1.46 6.43
CA LEU A 50 10.04 -1.58 7.76
C LEU A 50 10.12 -3.00 8.31
N ILE A 51 9.83 -4.02 7.49
CA ILE A 51 9.94 -5.43 7.90
C ILE A 51 11.39 -5.75 8.29
N HIS A 52 12.38 -5.32 7.49
CA HIS A 52 13.78 -5.53 7.82
C HIS A 52 14.22 -4.81 9.10
N CYS A 53 13.70 -3.61 9.38
CA CYS A 53 13.97 -2.90 10.62
C CYS A 53 13.34 -3.58 11.84
N ILE A 54 12.16 -4.20 11.69
CA ILE A 54 11.50 -4.96 12.76
C ILE A 54 12.20 -6.30 13.02
N VAL A 55 12.78 -6.90 11.97
CA VAL A 55 13.44 -8.22 12.02
C VAL A 55 14.96 -8.09 12.25
N GLY A 56 15.48 -6.88 12.55
CA GLY A 56 16.88 -6.69 12.96
C GLY A 56 17.24 -7.52 14.21
N PRO A 57 18.52 -7.93 14.39
CA PRO A 57 18.89 -8.88 15.42
C PRO A 57 18.59 -8.30 16.81
N ALA A 58 17.88 -9.08 17.62
CA ALA A 58 17.64 -8.82 19.04
C ALA A 58 18.95 -8.71 19.83
#